data_AF-A0A3B8MF46-F1
#
_entry.id   AF-A0A3B8MF46-F1
#
_cell.length_a   1.000
_cell.length_b   1.000
_cell.length_c   1.000
_cell.angle_alpha   90.00
_cell.angle_beta   90.00
_cell.angle_gamma   90.00
#
_symmetry.space_group_name_H-M   'P 1'
#
loop_
_entity.id
_entity.type
_entity.pdbx_description
1 polymer ?
#
loop_
_entity_poly.entity_id
_entity_poly.type
_entity_poly.pdbx_seq_one_letter_code
_entity_poly.pdbx_strand_id
1 'polypeptide(L)'
;MYKILVADCKQEISTFNPVPTHYEDFTVYRGEELFAHHSGIESELTGAFEVFAARADVEVVPLWDAKANSSGSLVQEAFDRLGGEFVEILTAN
;
A
#
# COMPACT_ATOMS: atom_id res chain seq x y z
N MET A 1 -20.79 -14.07 -2.48
CA MET A 1 -19.33 -13.98 -2.45
C MET A 1 -18.95 -12.52 -2.52
N TYR A 2 -18.29 -12.00 -1.48
CA TYR A 2 -17.86 -10.61 -1.38
C TYR A 2 -16.41 -10.51 -1.81
N LYS A 3 -16.10 -9.54 -2.68
CA LYS A 3 -14.72 -9.22 -3.05
C LYS A 3 -14.24 -8.03 -2.22
N ILE A 4 -13.08 -8.15 -1.62
CA ILE A 4 -12.41 -7.08 -0.88
C ILE A 4 -11.15 -6.73 -1.63
N LEU A 5 -11.13 -5.55 -2.26
CA LEU A 5 -9.91 -4.98 -2.81
C LEU A 5 -9.02 -4.50 -1.66
N VAL A 6 -7.74 -4.85 -1.73
CA VAL A 6 -6.75 -4.49 -0.70
C VAL A 6 -5.76 -3.52 -1.27
N ALA A 7 -5.67 -2.35 -0.64
CA ALA A 7 -4.61 -1.40 -0.88
C ALA A 7 -4.01 -0.88 0.43
N ASP A 8 -2.75 -0.46 0.37
CA ASP A 8 -2.03 0.10 1.50
C ASP A 8 -1.13 1.27 1.08
N CYS A 9 -1.06 2.31 1.91
CA CYS A 9 -0.20 3.47 1.71
C CYS A 9 0.34 3.90 3.06
N LYS A 10 1.64 3.76 3.29
CA LYS A 10 2.23 4.09 4.59
C LYS A 10 3.48 4.93 4.46
N GLN A 11 3.47 6.04 5.18
CA GLN A 11 4.65 6.80 5.52
C GLN A 11 4.37 7.55 6.82
N GLU A 12 5.36 7.61 7.70
CA GLU A 12 5.39 8.56 8.80
C GLU A 12 6.36 9.70 8.47
N ILE A 13 5.98 10.95 8.72
CA ILE A 13 6.83 12.11 8.42
C ILE A 13 7.17 12.90 9.67
N SER A 14 8.29 13.62 9.59
CA SER A 14 8.64 14.68 10.54
C SER A 14 8.80 16.01 9.80
N THR A 15 8.00 17.01 10.17
CA THR A 15 8.03 18.34 9.55
C THR A 15 9.32 19.13 9.82
N PHE A 16 10.14 18.68 10.76
CA PHE A 16 11.44 19.27 11.08
C PHE A 16 12.62 18.47 10.50
N ASN A 17 12.38 17.31 9.88
CA ASN A 17 13.42 16.61 9.15
C ASN A 17 13.70 17.36 7.83
N PRO A 18 14.95 17.82 7.59
CA PRO A 18 15.29 18.63 6.43
C PRO A 18 15.38 17.83 5.12
N VAL A 19 15.30 16.50 5.17
CA VAL A 19 15.37 15.63 4.00
C VAL A 19 13.93 15.35 3.53
N PRO A 20 13.45 16.00 2.46
CA PRO A 20 12.13 15.69 1.92
C PRO A 20 12.06 14.26 1.39
N THR A 21 10.85 13.70 1.38
CA THR A 21 10.60 12.40 0.75
C THR A 21 10.18 12.59 -0.69
N HIS A 22 10.78 11.81 -1.58
CA HIS A 22 10.50 11.77 -3.00
C HIS A 22 9.83 10.44 -3.38
N TYR A 23 9.36 10.35 -4.63
CA TYR A 23 8.70 9.14 -5.11
C TYR A 23 9.64 7.93 -5.06
N GLU A 24 10.91 8.15 -5.34
CA GLU A 24 11.96 7.13 -5.40
C GLU A 24 12.24 6.48 -4.05
N ASP A 25 11.82 7.10 -2.95
CA ASP A 25 11.93 6.55 -1.59
C ASP A 25 10.83 5.53 -1.28
N PHE A 26 9.79 5.45 -2.12
CA PHE A 26 8.71 4.47 -1.98
C PHE A 26 9.07 3.15 -2.64
N THR A 27 8.84 2.07 -1.92
CA THR A 27 8.68 0.74 -2.50
C THR A 27 7.21 0.55 -2.85
N VAL A 28 6.93 0.26 -4.13
CA VAL A 28 5.56 0.10 -4.63
C VAL A 28 5.36 -1.30 -5.20
N TYR A 29 4.37 -2.02 -4.69
CA TYR A 29 3.93 -3.33 -5.16
C TYR A 29 2.54 -3.24 -5.82
N ARG A 30 2.33 -3.96 -6.92
CA ARG A 30 1.06 -3.94 -7.66
C ARG A 30 0.49 -5.34 -7.82
N GLY A 31 -0.83 -5.47 -7.61
CA GLY A 31 -1.53 -6.75 -7.69
C GLY A 31 -0.86 -7.83 -6.83
N GLU A 32 -0.62 -9.00 -7.41
CA GLU A 32 -0.05 -10.16 -6.71
C GLU A 32 1.31 -9.91 -6.03
N GLU A 33 2.07 -8.89 -6.46
CA GLU A 33 3.31 -8.51 -5.78
C GLU A 33 3.08 -8.09 -4.32
N LEU A 34 1.91 -7.52 -4.01
CA LEU A 34 1.51 -7.16 -2.64
C LEU A 34 1.46 -8.43 -1.77
N PHE A 35 0.75 -9.47 -2.22
CA PHE A 35 0.66 -10.72 -1.46
C PHE A 35 2.00 -11.43 -1.36
N ALA A 36 2.78 -11.43 -2.44
CA ALA A 36 4.12 -12.00 -2.41
C ALA A 36 5.01 -11.29 -1.38
N HIS A 37 4.94 -9.96 -1.29
CA HIS A 37 5.70 -9.18 -0.33
C HIS A 37 5.28 -9.47 1.13
N HIS A 38 3.98 -9.48 1.41
CA HIS A 38 3.46 -9.67 2.79
C HIS A 38 3.47 -11.11 3.27
N SER A 39 3.75 -12.08 2.40
CA SER A 39 3.79 -13.50 2.77
C SER A 39 4.84 -13.75 3.87
N GLY A 40 4.37 -14.22 5.03
CA GLY A 40 5.24 -14.51 6.17
C GLY A 40 5.72 -13.27 6.95
N ILE A 41 5.23 -12.07 6.63
CA ILE A 41 5.48 -10.85 7.41
C ILE A 41 4.39 -10.71 8.47
N GLU A 42 4.77 -10.48 9.73
CA GLU A 42 3.84 -10.10 10.80
C GLU A 42 3.48 -8.61 10.67
N SER A 43 2.45 -8.31 9.87
CA SER A 43 1.93 -6.96 9.63
C SER A 43 0.44 -6.88 9.88
N GLU A 44 -0.10 -5.66 9.97
CA GLU A 44 -1.54 -5.43 10.02
C GLU A 44 -2.28 -6.00 8.80
N LEU A 45 -1.65 -6.01 7.62
CA LEU A 45 -2.21 -6.62 6.41
C LEU A 45 -2.30 -8.14 6.55
N THR A 46 -1.22 -8.80 6.97
CA THR A 46 -1.23 -10.27 7.16
C THR A 46 -2.24 -10.67 8.22
N GLY A 47 -2.35 -9.93 9.33
CA GLY A 47 -3.38 -10.16 10.33
C GLY A 47 -4.81 -10.03 9.78
N ALA A 48 -5.06 -9.06 8.90
CA ALA A 48 -6.34 -8.94 8.21
C ALA A 48 -6.59 -10.10 7.24
N PHE A 49 -5.57 -10.55 6.51
CA PHE A 49 -5.67 -11.68 5.57
C PHE A 49 -6.03 -12.98 6.29
N GLU A 50 -5.46 -13.23 7.48
CA GLU A 50 -5.81 -14.41 8.29
C GLU A 50 -7.30 -14.42 8.67
N VAL A 51 -7.85 -13.26 9.06
CA VAL A 51 -9.27 -13.12 9.38
C VAL A 51 -10.15 -13.36 8.15
N PHE A 52 -9.76 -12.82 6.99
CA PHE A 52 -10.52 -13.00 5.75
C PHE A 52 -10.43 -14.44 5.21
N ALA A 53 -9.26 -15.08 5.31
CA ALA A 53 -9.06 -16.46 4.89
C ALA A 53 -9.93 -17.46 5.69
N ALA A 54 -10.32 -17.11 6.92
CA ALA A 54 -11.25 -17.90 7.73
C ALA A 54 -12.71 -17.85 7.24
N ARG A 55 -13.03 -17.04 6.21
CA ARG A 55 -14.39 -16.87 5.68
C ARG A 55 -14.53 -17.40 4.26
N ALA A 56 -15.37 -18.42 4.09
CA ALA A 56 -15.64 -19.03 2.79
C ALA A 56 -16.42 -18.14 1.80
N ASP A 57 -16.99 -17.03 2.26
CA ASP A 57 -17.79 -16.11 1.44
C ASP A 57 -17.04 -14.82 1.06
N VAL A 58 -15.76 -14.73 1.39
CA VAL A 58 -14.88 -13.58 1.10
C VAL A 58 -13.75 -13.99 0.16
N GLU A 59 -13.52 -13.18 -0.86
CA GLU A 59 -12.37 -13.25 -1.76
C GLU A 59 -11.55 -11.96 -1.58
N VAL A 60 -10.29 -12.08 -1.19
CA VAL A 60 -9.37 -10.95 -1.05
C VAL A 60 -8.64 -10.76 -2.37
N VAL A 61 -8.68 -9.55 -2.92
CA VAL A 61 -8.11 -9.21 -4.23
C VAL A 61 -7.03 -8.16 -4.02
N PRO A 62 -5.77 -8.42 -4.40
CA PRO A 62 -4.69 -7.47 -4.17
C PRO A 62 -4.74 -6.36 -5.20
N LEU A 63 -4.54 -5.11 -4.77
CA LEU A 63 -4.57 -3.95 -5.65
C LEU A 63 -3.22 -3.24 -5.70
N TRP A 64 -2.81 -2.63 -4.58
CA TRP A 64 -1.68 -1.70 -4.57
C TRP A 64 -1.11 -1.49 -3.17
N ASP A 65 0.20 -1.44 -3.03
CA ASP A 65 0.88 -1.13 -1.78
C ASP A 65 2.03 -0.16 -2.05
N ALA A 66 2.09 0.97 -1.32
CA ALA A 66 3.23 1.87 -1.34
C ALA A 66 3.70 2.23 0.07
N LYS A 67 4.99 2.02 0.31
CA LYS A 67 5.62 2.29 1.61
C LYS A 67 6.93 3.04 1.46
N ALA A 68 7.14 4.02 2.32
CA ALA A 68 8.43 4.68 2.51
C ALA A 68 8.83 4.69 4.00
N ASN A 69 10.13 4.72 4.26
CA ASN A 69 10.65 4.88 5.61
C ASN A 69 10.32 6.28 6.16
N SER A 70 10.39 6.43 7.49
CA SER A 70 10.15 7.74 8.11
C SER A 70 11.20 8.75 7.69
N SER A 71 10.76 9.91 7.19
CA SER A 71 11.65 10.97 6.69
C SER A 71 10.97 12.35 6.84
N GLY A 72 11.44 13.39 6.11
CA GLY A 72 10.77 14.68 6.02
C GLY A 72 9.50 14.63 5.17
N SER A 73 8.82 15.77 5.05
CA SER A 73 7.57 15.89 4.30
C SER A 73 7.67 15.31 2.89
N LEU A 74 6.63 14.60 2.48
CA LEU A 74 6.45 14.15 1.10
C LEU A 74 6.27 15.35 0.18
N VAL A 75 7.06 15.42 -0.90
CA VAL A 75 6.90 16.48 -1.91
C VAL A 75 5.59 16.29 -2.67
N GLN A 76 4.94 17.41 -3.02
CA GLN A 76 3.62 17.40 -3.67
C GLN A 76 3.60 16.57 -4.96
N GLU A 77 4.65 16.68 -5.79
CA GLU A 77 4.77 15.92 -7.04
C GLU A 77 4.74 14.40 -6.82
N ALA A 78 5.41 13.92 -5.77
CA ALA A 78 5.42 12.50 -5.42
C ALA A 78 4.07 12.04 -4.89
N PHE A 79 3.40 12.87 -4.06
CA PHE A 79 2.03 12.60 -3.60
C PHE A 79 1.05 12.51 -4.78
N ASP A 80 1.09 13.47 -5.70
CA ASP A 80 0.22 13.51 -6.87
C ASP A 80 0.44 12.29 -7.76
N ARG A 81 1.70 11.87 -7.95
CA ARG A 81 2.03 10.66 -8.70
C ARG A 81 1.50 9.39 -8.01
N LEU A 82 1.77 9.19 -6.73
CA LEU A 82 1.29 8.03 -5.97
C LEU A 82 -0.24 7.94 -5.98
N GLY A 83 -0.90 9.07 -5.75
CA GLY A 83 -2.37 9.17 -5.79
C GLY A 83 -2.94 8.89 -7.18
N GLY A 84 -2.29 9.41 -8.23
CA GLY A 84 -2.67 9.16 -9.62
C GLY A 84 -2.57 7.68 -9.98
N GLU A 85 -1.43 7.05 -9.70
CA GLU A 85 -1.22 5.61 -9.94
C GLU A 85 -2.25 4.75 -9.18
N PHE A 86 -2.55 5.08 -7.92
CA PHE A 86 -3.58 4.39 -7.15
C PHE A 86 -4.98 4.51 -7.78
N VAL A 87 -5.39 5.71 -8.20
CA VAL A 87 -6.70 5.94 -8.83
C VAL A 87 -6.80 5.22 -10.18
N GLU A 88 -5.74 5.25 -10.99
CA GLU A 88 -5.69 4.54 -12.27
C GLU A 88 -5.88 3.03 -12.07
N ILE A 89 -5.17 2.44 -11.12
CA ILE A 89 -5.27 1.00 -10.82
C ILE A 89 -6.65 0.67 -10.25
N LEU A 90 -7.18 1.50 -9.34
CA LEU A 90 -8.50 1.29 -8.72
C LEU A 90 -9.62 1.32 -9.76
N THR A 91 -9.58 2.24 -10.72
CA THR A 91 -10.64 2.38 -11.73
C THR A 91 -10.57 1.32 -12.84
N ALA A 92 -9.44 0.62 -12.98
CA ALA A 92 -9.27 -0.47 -13.93
C ALA A 92 -9.79 -1.83 -13.43
N ASN A 93 -10.20 -1.94 -12.16
CA ASN A 93 -10.67 -3.17 -11.50
C ASN A 93 -12.13 -3.09 -11.07
#